data_AF-A0A3P7GGF0-F1
#
_entry.id   AF-A0A3P7GGF0-F1
#
_cell.length_a   1.000
_cell.length_b   1.000
_cell.length_c   1.000
_cell.angle_alpha   90.00
_cell.angle_beta   90.00
_cell.angle_gamma   90.00
#
_symmetry.space_group_name_H-M   'P 1'
#
loop_
_entity.id
_entity.type
_entity.pdbx_description
1 polymer ?
#
loop_
_entity_poly.entity_id
_entity_poly.type
_entity_poly.pdbx_seq_one_letter_code
_entity_poly.pdbx_strand_id
1 'polypeptide(L)'
;MFATYSHLTLTSFSLLSSLPLNDWLLKGLMSRRSSEETSGKNHKVYQNAKKVKRKNYQKKINKQNDERSHLVRIPGPSNHSRRQHFIKVKHRIANSYPDQRQSTLAFERSISEATTFSTVTGRDETETVDSPSTSSSGSKRKTKATKARRHQTESKNRLIQKTLILIHSPADSQSTIINLQCNRTSMETLIAQYERIQTIKPSKAKAFIGMLPVNHHKNRYSDVYCLDSSRVILCRGVGDYIHANYVRHKVLQNDFILTQGPLPNTVNDFWEMVWQERSGLIFMLCKYIEEHKVKCAEYLPTLQTRTIMHAGIRIELRERNRSKNGNIIITQLLLSRGNVNLTVMHYQWISWADKQVPVNDYNTPFYLLKKSRISPTCTVVHCSAGIGRSGTLVAIELCLMQLVAGNELVVSDMVTYIRQKRAQSVQTKEQYLYIFRALLEFAVSNHITCARKINPFAERYRQICHFDET
;
A
#
# COMPACT_ATOMS: atom_id res chain seq x y z
N MET A 1 39.91 41.31 17.93
CA MET A 1 41.28 41.57 18.41
C MET A 1 42.15 40.39 17.99
N PHE A 2 43.38 40.65 17.54
CA PHE A 2 44.18 39.67 16.77
C PHE A 2 44.84 38.59 17.63
N ALA A 3 45.23 37.49 16.97
CA ALA A 3 45.76 36.27 17.57
C ALA A 3 47.25 36.03 17.26
N THR A 4 47.89 35.17 18.06
CA THR A 4 49.12 34.36 17.81
C THR A 4 49.35 33.55 19.11
N TYR A 5 49.38 32.22 19.19
CA TYR A 5 50.25 31.20 18.54
C TYR A 5 51.73 31.60 18.54
N SER A 6 52.70 30.81 19.04
CA SER A 6 52.71 29.56 19.84
C SER A 6 54.19 29.14 19.99
N HIS A 7 54.67 28.68 21.16
CA HIS A 7 55.81 27.75 21.27
C HIS A 7 56.03 27.30 22.72
N LEU A 8 56.06 25.98 22.96
CA LEU A 8 56.77 25.35 24.08
C LEU A 8 57.13 23.92 23.67
N THR A 9 58.36 23.50 23.97
CA THR A 9 59.04 22.34 23.37
C THR A 9 59.12 21.14 24.32
N LEU A 10 59.36 19.96 23.72
CA LEU A 10 59.35 18.64 24.37
C LEU A 10 60.65 18.30 25.12
N THR A 11 60.47 17.67 26.28
CA THR A 11 61.33 16.59 26.86
C THR A 11 60.41 15.73 27.77
N SER A 12 60.67 14.47 28.12
CA SER A 12 61.30 13.30 27.46
C SER A 12 60.94 12.04 28.32
N PHE A 13 61.45 10.84 27.98
CA PHE A 13 61.17 9.52 28.60
C PHE A 13 59.79 8.88 28.27
N SER A 14 59.68 7.58 27.92
CA SER A 14 60.70 6.51 27.91
C SER A 14 60.56 5.48 26.77
N LEU A 15 61.74 5.01 26.33
CA LEU A 15 62.11 3.69 25.78
C LEU A 15 61.46 3.12 24.49
N LEU A 16 62.32 3.01 23.47
CA LEU A 16 62.17 2.29 22.20
C LEU A 16 62.88 0.92 22.26
N SER A 17 62.18 -0.14 21.89
CA SER A 17 62.68 -1.35 21.17
C SER A 17 61.50 -2.32 21.01
N SER A 18 61.18 -2.92 19.87
CA SER A 18 61.80 -2.96 18.54
C SER A 18 60.74 -3.35 17.50
N LEU A 19 60.74 -2.74 16.32
CA LEU A 19 60.02 -3.25 15.14
C LEU A 19 61.00 -3.98 14.21
N PRO A 20 60.50 -4.94 13.42
CA PRO A 20 60.73 -4.80 11.98
C PRO A 20 59.43 -4.80 11.19
N LEU A 21 59.38 -3.93 10.17
CA LEU A 21 58.47 -4.07 9.04
C LEU A 21 58.76 -5.42 8.36
N ASN A 22 57.72 -6.21 8.05
CA ASN A 22 57.56 -7.07 6.86
C ASN A 22 56.55 -8.22 7.09
N ASP A 23 55.23 -7.96 7.00
CA ASP A 23 54.26 -9.02 6.62
C ASP A 23 52.88 -8.50 6.13
N TRP A 24 52.87 -7.51 5.22
CA TRP A 24 51.61 -7.00 4.61
C TRP A 24 51.45 -7.29 3.11
N LEU A 25 52.32 -8.11 2.53
CA LEU A 25 52.32 -8.44 1.10
C LEU A 25 52.33 -9.94 0.76
N LEU A 26 52.28 -10.85 1.75
CA LEU A 26 52.28 -12.31 1.52
C LEU A 26 51.05 -13.08 2.03
N LYS A 27 50.04 -12.39 2.57
CA LYS A 27 48.72 -13.00 2.88
C LYS A 27 47.75 -13.07 1.68
N GLY A 28 48.23 -12.75 0.48
CA GLY A 28 47.46 -12.81 -0.77
C GLY A 28 47.27 -14.20 -1.40
N LEU A 29 48.03 -15.22 -0.97
CA LEU A 29 48.09 -16.52 -1.65
C LEU A 29 47.62 -17.74 -0.84
N MET A 30 47.27 -17.58 0.44
CA MET A 30 46.73 -18.66 1.30
C MET A 30 45.19 -18.63 1.48
N SER A 31 44.49 -17.67 0.84
CA SER A 31 43.03 -17.48 1.03
C SER A 31 42.12 -18.33 0.12
N ARG A 32 42.65 -19.24 -0.71
CA ARG A 32 41.85 -20.03 -1.68
C ARG A 32 41.34 -21.38 -1.18
N ARG A 33 41.56 -21.76 0.09
CA ARG A 33 41.02 -23.01 0.68
C ARG A 33 40.06 -22.83 1.86
N SER A 34 39.78 -21.61 2.33
CA SER A 34 38.86 -21.33 3.45
C SER A 34 37.50 -20.74 3.04
N SER A 35 37.33 -20.36 1.77
CA SER A 35 36.08 -19.78 1.22
C SER A 35 34.97 -20.82 0.99
N GLU A 36 35.31 -22.08 0.74
CA GLU A 36 34.32 -23.14 0.46
C GLU A 36 33.68 -23.69 1.75
N GLU A 37 34.45 -23.89 2.82
CA GLU A 37 33.88 -24.29 4.12
C GLU A 37 32.96 -23.23 4.74
N THR A 38 33.32 -21.95 4.60
CA THR A 38 32.52 -20.84 5.14
C THR A 38 31.22 -20.64 4.35
N SER A 39 31.25 -20.87 3.04
CA SER A 39 30.05 -21.01 2.21
C SER A 39 29.14 -22.16 2.68
N GLY A 40 29.71 -23.36 2.88
CA GLY A 40 28.98 -24.55 3.35
C GLY A 40 28.35 -24.39 4.74
N LYS A 41 29.09 -23.78 5.69
CA LYS A 41 28.58 -23.48 7.05
C LYS A 41 27.43 -22.47 7.02
N ASN A 42 27.56 -21.38 6.25
CA ASN A 42 26.46 -20.41 6.06
C ASN A 42 25.25 -21.01 5.35
N HIS A 43 25.44 -21.88 4.36
CA HIS A 43 24.34 -22.58 3.68
C HIS A 43 23.59 -23.54 4.64
N LYS A 44 24.30 -24.32 5.48
CA LYS A 44 23.67 -25.18 6.49
C LYS A 44 22.86 -24.37 7.52
N VAL A 45 23.39 -23.24 7.99
CA VAL A 45 22.66 -22.32 8.89
C VAL A 45 21.38 -21.78 8.22
N TYR A 46 21.48 -21.34 6.97
CA TYR A 46 20.33 -20.85 6.19
C TYR A 46 19.25 -21.94 5.98
N GLN A 47 19.64 -23.17 5.63
CA GLN A 47 18.71 -24.29 5.47
C GLN A 47 18.05 -24.68 6.80
N ASN A 48 18.80 -24.69 7.90
CA ASN A 48 18.24 -24.96 9.23
C ASN A 48 17.23 -23.87 9.65
N ALA A 49 17.55 -22.58 9.45
CA ALA A 49 16.62 -21.48 9.70
C ALA A 49 15.35 -21.60 8.85
N LYS A 50 15.47 -22.01 7.57
CA LYS A 50 14.35 -22.27 6.66
C LYS A 50 13.49 -23.46 7.13
N LYS A 51 14.11 -24.54 7.63
CA LYS A 51 13.45 -25.74 8.18
C LYS A 51 12.68 -25.42 9.47
N VAL A 52 13.27 -24.65 10.38
CA VAL A 52 12.62 -24.19 11.62
C VAL A 52 11.45 -23.23 11.32
N LYS A 53 11.63 -22.24 10.43
CA LYS A 53 10.53 -21.34 10.03
C LYS A 53 9.38 -22.09 9.33
N ARG A 54 9.67 -23.08 8.47
CA ARG A 54 8.64 -23.97 7.89
C ARG A 54 7.88 -24.77 8.96
N LYS A 55 8.57 -25.39 9.92
CA LYS A 55 7.92 -26.09 11.05
C LYS A 55 7.01 -25.16 11.87
N ASN A 56 7.45 -23.94 12.16
CA ASN A 56 6.67 -22.97 12.94
C ASN A 56 5.45 -22.44 12.15
N TYR A 57 5.58 -22.23 10.84
CA TYR A 57 4.45 -21.86 9.98
C TYR A 57 3.42 -22.99 9.89
N GLN A 58 3.86 -24.24 9.71
CA GLN A 58 2.97 -25.40 9.69
C GLN A 58 2.26 -25.59 11.04
N LYS A 59 2.95 -25.44 12.18
CA LYS A 59 2.32 -25.44 13.51
C LYS A 59 1.24 -24.35 13.65
N LYS A 60 1.46 -23.17 13.06
CA LYS A 60 0.49 -22.06 13.10
C LYS A 60 -0.74 -22.32 12.23
N ILE A 61 -0.57 -22.94 11.05
CA ILE A 61 -1.69 -23.40 10.21
C ILE A 61 -2.48 -24.52 10.91
N ASN A 62 -1.79 -25.52 11.48
CA ASN A 62 -2.44 -26.61 12.19
C ASN A 62 -3.26 -26.07 13.37
N LYS A 63 -2.69 -25.19 14.21
CA LYS A 63 -3.43 -24.56 15.33
C LYS A 63 -4.68 -23.80 14.86
N GLN A 64 -4.62 -23.06 13.75
CA GLN A 64 -5.79 -22.37 13.17
C GLN A 64 -6.84 -23.31 12.55
N ASN A 65 -6.46 -24.54 12.22
CA ASN A 65 -7.39 -25.58 11.77
C ASN A 65 -7.98 -26.35 12.96
N ASP A 66 -7.20 -26.61 14.00
CA ASP A 66 -7.67 -27.27 15.24
C ASP A 66 -8.69 -26.39 15.99
N GLU A 67 -8.43 -25.09 16.09
CA GLU A 67 -9.38 -24.07 16.58
C GLU A 67 -10.67 -23.99 15.73
N ARG A 68 -10.68 -24.55 14.52
CA ARG A 68 -11.86 -24.67 13.65
C ARG A 68 -12.54 -26.05 13.70
N SER A 69 -11.85 -27.12 14.11
CA SER A 69 -12.43 -28.46 14.21
C SER A 69 -13.05 -28.77 15.58
N HIS A 70 -12.67 -28.04 16.64
CA HIS A 70 -13.25 -28.22 17.98
C HIS A 70 -14.64 -27.59 18.21
N LEU A 71 -15.27 -27.03 17.18
CA LEU A 71 -16.69 -26.62 17.23
C LEU A 71 -17.65 -27.80 16.99
N VAL A 72 -17.64 -28.76 17.92
CA VAL A 72 -18.57 -29.90 17.95
C VAL A 72 -19.52 -29.80 19.15
N ARG A 73 -20.80 -29.61 18.83
CA ARG A 73 -22.01 -29.96 19.62
C ARG A 73 -21.99 -29.64 21.13
N ILE A 74 -22.57 -28.48 21.47
CA ILE A 74 -23.33 -28.29 22.72
C ILE A 74 -24.80 -28.09 22.32
N PRO A 75 -25.78 -28.84 22.87
CA PRO A 75 -27.19 -28.60 22.60
C PRO A 75 -27.67 -27.37 23.38
N GLY A 76 -28.32 -26.43 22.70
CA GLY A 76 -28.88 -25.20 23.28
C GLY A 76 -30.35 -25.00 22.87
N PRO A 77 -31.19 -24.39 23.73
CA PRO A 77 -32.62 -24.66 23.76
C PRO A 77 -33.48 -23.94 22.70
N SER A 78 -34.76 -24.32 22.68
CA SER A 78 -35.78 -24.06 21.67
C SER A 78 -36.06 -22.58 21.32
N ASN A 79 -36.50 -22.38 20.07
CA ASN A 79 -36.66 -21.10 19.36
C ASN A 79 -37.72 -20.11 19.91
N HIS A 80 -38.19 -20.23 21.15
CA HIS A 80 -39.33 -19.45 21.65
C HIS A 80 -38.99 -18.26 22.58
N SER A 81 -37.79 -18.22 23.18
CA SER A 81 -37.42 -17.14 24.13
C SER A 81 -36.83 -15.87 23.48
N ARG A 82 -36.30 -15.94 22.24
CA ARG A 82 -35.67 -14.79 21.57
C ARG A 82 -36.64 -13.79 20.92
N ARG A 83 -37.94 -14.07 20.87
CA ARG A 83 -38.94 -13.21 20.19
C ARG A 83 -39.54 -12.12 21.10
N GLN A 84 -39.38 -12.22 22.42
CA GLN A 84 -39.96 -11.29 23.41
C GLN A 84 -39.06 -10.09 23.77
N HIS A 85 -37.73 -10.18 23.55
CA HIS A 85 -36.80 -9.10 23.92
C HIS A 85 -36.57 -8.04 22.81
N PHE A 86 -37.03 -8.30 21.58
CA PHE A 86 -36.87 -7.38 20.43
C PHE A 86 -38.05 -6.40 20.24
N ILE A 87 -39.09 -6.48 21.09
CA ILE A 87 -40.29 -5.62 21.01
C ILE A 87 -40.23 -4.44 22.00
N LYS A 88 -39.47 -4.54 23.12
CA LYS A 88 -39.35 -3.45 24.12
C LYS A 88 -38.30 -2.37 23.84
N VAL A 89 -37.54 -2.47 22.74
CA VAL A 89 -36.52 -1.45 22.34
C VAL A 89 -36.98 -0.58 21.15
N LYS A 90 -38.09 -0.93 20.49
CA LYS A 90 -38.67 -0.17 19.35
C LYS A 90 -39.68 0.93 19.73
N HIS A 91 -39.81 1.26 21.03
CA HIS A 91 -40.78 2.25 21.53
C HIS A 91 -40.15 3.37 22.39
N ARG A 92 -38.85 3.66 22.21
CA ARG A 92 -38.18 4.83 22.85
C ARG A 92 -37.39 5.73 21.90
N ILE A 93 -37.52 5.57 20.59
CA ILE A 93 -36.88 6.43 19.58
C ILE A 93 -37.89 6.74 18.45
N ALA A 94 -38.96 7.44 18.81
CA ALA A 94 -40.03 7.83 17.87
C ALA A 94 -40.56 9.27 18.06
N ASN A 95 -40.14 9.98 19.12
CA ASN A 95 -40.59 11.35 19.43
C ASN A 95 -39.42 12.34 19.45
N SER A 96 -38.82 12.58 18.28
CA SER A 96 -37.97 13.75 18.00
C SER A 96 -37.71 13.84 16.50
N TYR A 97 -37.97 15.00 15.90
CA TYR A 97 -37.77 15.36 14.48
C TYR A 97 -38.77 14.78 13.45
N PRO A 98 -39.76 15.59 12.99
CA PRO A 98 -40.47 15.35 11.73
C PRO A 98 -39.65 15.84 10.51
N ASP A 99 -40.09 15.40 9.32
CA ASP A 99 -39.69 15.83 7.98
C ASP A 99 -38.20 15.82 7.55
N GLN A 100 -37.81 14.68 6.97
CA GLN A 100 -36.85 14.66 5.85
C GLN A 100 -37.03 13.47 4.88
N ARG A 101 -38.26 12.97 4.69
CA ARG A 101 -38.52 11.75 3.89
C ARG A 101 -38.46 11.90 2.36
N GLN A 102 -38.22 13.09 1.82
CA GLN A 102 -38.17 13.31 0.37
C GLN A 102 -36.74 13.28 -0.24
N SER A 103 -35.67 13.44 0.53
CA SER A 103 -34.30 13.47 -0.01
C SER A 103 -33.71 12.08 -0.31
N THR A 104 -34.06 11.06 0.47
CA THR A 104 -33.51 9.69 0.30
C THR A 104 -34.02 8.98 -0.96
N LEU A 105 -35.26 9.22 -1.39
CA LEU A 105 -35.86 8.56 -2.56
C LEU A 105 -35.30 9.10 -3.90
N ALA A 106 -34.79 10.33 -3.92
CA ALA A 106 -34.12 10.90 -5.10
C ALA A 106 -32.72 10.31 -5.30
N PHE A 107 -32.00 9.99 -4.22
CA PHE A 107 -30.63 9.46 -4.29
C PHE A 107 -30.58 8.00 -4.76
N GLU A 108 -31.52 7.16 -4.32
CA GLU A 108 -31.56 5.73 -4.72
C GLU A 108 -31.84 5.53 -6.22
N ARG A 109 -32.60 6.43 -6.89
CA ARG A 109 -32.83 6.37 -8.34
C ARG A 109 -31.54 6.59 -9.15
N SER A 110 -30.75 7.60 -8.80
CA SER A 110 -29.49 7.93 -9.51
C SER A 110 -28.42 6.83 -9.49
N ILE A 111 -28.48 5.91 -8.52
CA ILE A 111 -27.57 4.76 -8.44
C ILE A 111 -28.02 3.61 -9.35
N SER A 112 -29.33 3.46 -9.63
CA SER A 112 -29.82 2.44 -10.57
C SER A 112 -29.52 2.76 -12.04
N GLU A 113 -29.58 4.05 -12.41
CA GLU A 113 -29.38 4.51 -13.79
C GLU A 113 -27.91 4.43 -14.27
N ALA A 114 -26.96 4.34 -13.33
CA ALA A 114 -25.54 4.19 -13.62
C ALA A 114 -25.10 2.73 -13.92
N THR A 115 -26.04 1.78 -14.01
CA THR A 115 -25.76 0.34 -14.21
C THR A 115 -26.36 -0.28 -15.47
N THR A 116 -27.06 0.51 -16.31
CA THR A 116 -27.66 0.04 -17.57
C THR A 116 -26.97 0.68 -18.78
N PHE A 117 -25.94 0.01 -19.29
CA PHE A 117 -25.42 0.28 -20.64
C PHE A 117 -25.55 -0.97 -21.52
N SER A 118 -26.48 -0.86 -22.47
CA SER A 118 -26.71 -1.65 -23.68
C SER A 118 -26.01 -3.02 -23.84
N THR A 119 -26.84 -4.07 -23.88
CA THR A 119 -26.65 -5.18 -24.84
C THR A 119 -27.85 -5.19 -25.79
N VAL A 120 -27.67 -4.66 -27.00
CA VAL A 120 -28.66 -4.74 -28.09
C VAL A 120 -27.95 -5.20 -29.36
N THR A 121 -28.21 -6.45 -29.77
CA THR A 121 -28.11 -6.91 -31.16
C THR A 121 -29.11 -8.06 -31.36
N GLY A 122 -30.06 -7.87 -32.27
CA GLY A 122 -30.69 -8.92 -33.08
C GLY A 122 -31.44 -10.07 -32.37
N ARG A 123 -32.77 -10.07 -32.53
CA ARG A 123 -33.50 -11.32 -32.82
C ARG A 123 -33.29 -11.68 -34.31
N ASP A 124 -33.68 -12.84 -34.86
CA ASP A 124 -34.48 -14.00 -34.39
C ASP A 124 -33.68 -15.32 -34.72
N GLU A 125 -34.13 -16.58 -34.60
CA GLU A 125 -35.47 -17.14 -34.32
C GLU A 125 -35.47 -18.50 -33.56
N THR A 126 -35.32 -19.64 -34.26
CA THR A 126 -35.66 -21.03 -33.87
C THR A 126 -34.42 -21.97 -33.82
N GLU A 127 -34.39 -23.21 -33.28
CA GLU A 127 -35.40 -24.21 -32.85
C GLU A 127 -35.05 -24.91 -31.50
N THR A 128 -35.98 -25.72 -30.99
CA THR A 128 -35.92 -26.51 -29.74
C THR A 128 -35.52 -27.99 -29.93
N VAL A 129 -34.64 -28.54 -29.07
CA VAL A 129 -34.63 -29.99 -28.72
C VAL A 129 -34.21 -30.19 -27.25
N ASP A 130 -34.91 -31.09 -26.54
CA ASP A 130 -34.74 -31.45 -25.11
C ASP A 130 -33.67 -32.54 -24.83
N SER A 131 -33.47 -32.82 -23.52
CA SER A 131 -33.09 -34.13 -22.90
C SER A 131 -31.76 -34.21 -22.09
N PRO A 132 -31.65 -35.06 -21.04
CA PRO A 132 -31.34 -34.50 -19.71
C PRO A 132 -30.28 -35.22 -18.82
N SER A 133 -30.02 -34.59 -17.67
CA SER A 133 -29.62 -35.15 -16.36
C SER A 133 -28.47 -36.17 -16.21
N THR A 134 -27.42 -35.76 -15.47
CA THR A 134 -26.74 -36.64 -14.48
C THR A 134 -26.42 -35.89 -13.18
N SER A 135 -26.37 -36.62 -12.06
CA SER A 135 -26.01 -36.14 -10.71
C SER A 135 -24.49 -36.41 -10.45
N SER A 136 -23.80 -36.03 -9.37
CA SER A 136 -24.14 -35.49 -8.03
C SER A 136 -22.90 -34.81 -7.37
N SER A 137 -23.00 -34.40 -6.09
CA SER A 137 -21.87 -34.19 -5.13
C SER A 137 -21.02 -32.89 -5.11
N GLY A 138 -21.38 -31.80 -5.81
CA GLY A 138 -20.59 -30.54 -5.79
C GLY A 138 -20.91 -29.45 -4.73
N SER A 139 -22.14 -29.40 -4.21
CA SER A 139 -22.72 -28.10 -3.75
C SER A 139 -22.43 -27.63 -2.32
N LYS A 140 -21.92 -28.46 -1.40
CA LYS A 140 -21.70 -28.06 0.01
C LYS A 140 -20.41 -27.26 0.28
N ARG A 141 -19.42 -27.30 -0.63
CA ARG A 141 -18.14 -26.57 -0.45
C ARG A 141 -18.14 -25.19 -1.13
N LYS A 142 -18.75 -25.07 -2.31
CA LYS A 142 -18.97 -23.77 -3.01
C LYS A 142 -19.81 -22.81 -2.15
N THR A 143 -20.91 -23.28 -1.56
CA THR A 143 -21.83 -22.46 -0.75
C THR A 143 -21.17 -21.77 0.46
N LYS A 144 -20.28 -22.43 1.20
CA LYS A 144 -19.54 -21.79 2.31
C LYS A 144 -18.62 -20.66 1.83
N ALA A 145 -17.89 -20.86 0.73
CA ALA A 145 -17.00 -19.83 0.17
C ALA A 145 -17.78 -18.62 -0.37
N THR A 146 -18.90 -18.85 -1.07
CA THR A 146 -19.77 -17.78 -1.57
C THR A 146 -20.43 -16.99 -0.42
N LYS A 147 -20.87 -17.67 0.65
CA LYS A 147 -21.47 -17.01 1.83
C LYS A 147 -20.44 -16.18 2.62
N ALA A 148 -19.20 -16.66 2.75
CA ALA A 148 -18.11 -15.89 3.36
C ALA A 148 -17.77 -14.63 2.53
N ARG A 149 -17.69 -14.75 1.20
CA ARG A 149 -17.49 -13.59 0.31
C ARG A 149 -18.63 -12.59 0.40
N ARG A 150 -19.91 -13.04 0.38
CA ARG A 150 -21.07 -12.15 0.55
C ARG A 150 -21.02 -11.37 1.86
N HIS A 151 -20.77 -12.02 3.01
CA HIS A 151 -20.64 -11.31 4.28
C HIS A 151 -19.46 -10.31 4.30
N GLN A 152 -18.33 -10.63 3.65
CA GLN A 152 -17.21 -9.69 3.53
C GLN A 152 -17.59 -8.46 2.68
N THR A 153 -18.30 -8.65 1.56
CA THR A 153 -18.83 -7.56 0.73
C THR A 153 -19.89 -6.73 1.46
N GLU A 154 -20.84 -7.36 2.16
CA GLU A 154 -21.87 -6.66 2.94
C GLU A 154 -21.26 -5.84 4.09
N SER A 155 -20.30 -6.40 4.82
CA SER A 155 -19.58 -5.68 5.88
C SER A 155 -18.82 -4.49 5.32
N LYS A 156 -18.20 -4.65 4.14
CA LYS A 156 -17.47 -3.58 3.45
C LYS A 156 -18.42 -2.49 2.92
N ASN A 157 -19.57 -2.87 2.36
CA ASN A 157 -20.60 -1.92 1.91
C ASN A 157 -21.19 -1.11 3.08
N ARG A 158 -21.47 -1.74 4.23
CA ARG A 158 -21.90 -1.01 5.45
C ARG A 158 -20.82 -0.07 5.97
N LEU A 159 -19.54 -0.42 5.83
CA LEU A 159 -18.42 0.46 6.22
C LEU A 159 -18.23 1.63 5.24
N ILE A 160 -18.45 1.40 3.94
CA ILE A 160 -18.48 2.46 2.91
C ILE A 160 -19.66 3.41 3.15
N GLN A 161 -20.85 2.88 3.45
CA GLN A 161 -22.00 3.71 3.86
C GLN A 161 -21.71 4.49 5.15
N LYS A 162 -21.09 3.86 6.17
CA LYS A 162 -20.61 4.61 7.34
C LYS A 162 -19.59 5.69 6.98
N THR A 163 -18.68 5.44 6.05
CA THR A 163 -17.70 6.44 5.57
C THR A 163 -18.41 7.64 4.95
N LEU A 164 -19.44 7.41 4.13
CA LEU A 164 -20.27 8.46 3.52
C LEU A 164 -21.10 9.22 4.57
N ILE A 165 -21.77 8.51 5.48
CA ILE A 165 -22.54 9.11 6.58
C ILE A 165 -21.65 9.95 7.50
N LEU A 166 -20.40 9.54 7.73
CA LEU A 166 -19.51 10.21 8.67
C LEU A 166 -18.88 11.49 8.06
N ILE A 167 -18.77 11.59 6.73
CA ILE A 167 -18.54 12.86 6.01
C ILE A 167 -19.75 13.82 6.18
N HIS A 168 -20.90 13.34 6.68
CA HIS A 168 -22.10 14.13 7.00
C HIS A 168 -22.45 14.12 8.50
N SER A 169 -21.56 13.59 9.35
CA SER A 169 -21.61 13.78 10.81
C SER A 169 -21.23 15.25 11.11
N PRO A 170 -21.74 15.89 12.19
CA PRO A 170 -21.54 17.33 12.43
C PRO A 170 -20.11 17.79 12.18
N ALA A 171 -19.97 18.63 11.14
CA ALA A 171 -18.70 18.98 10.51
C ALA A 171 -17.70 19.58 11.50
N ASP A 172 -18.18 20.19 12.60
CA ASP A 172 -17.40 20.87 13.61
C ASP A 172 -16.28 19.99 14.20
N SER A 173 -16.52 18.73 14.53
CA SER A 173 -15.50 17.89 15.20
C SER A 173 -14.28 17.62 14.32
N GLN A 174 -14.49 17.20 13.07
CA GLN A 174 -13.41 16.89 12.12
C GLN A 174 -12.82 18.13 11.45
N SER A 175 -13.66 19.14 11.13
CA SER A 175 -13.16 20.44 10.66
C SER A 175 -12.26 21.09 11.70
N THR A 176 -12.60 20.97 12.98
CA THR A 176 -11.79 21.45 14.08
C THR A 176 -10.46 20.70 14.11
N ILE A 177 -10.40 19.36 14.13
CA ILE A 177 -9.11 18.64 14.18
C ILE A 177 -8.16 19.04 13.03
N ILE A 178 -8.65 19.07 11.78
CA ILE A 178 -7.81 19.42 10.61
C ILE A 178 -7.38 20.90 10.65
N ASN A 179 -8.30 21.84 10.91
CA ASN A 179 -7.92 23.26 11.03
C ASN A 179 -7.00 23.50 12.24
N LEU A 180 -7.22 22.84 13.38
CA LEU A 180 -6.44 23.04 14.60
C LEU A 180 -4.98 22.63 14.38
N GLN A 181 -4.74 21.45 13.81
CA GLN A 181 -3.36 20.98 13.64
C GLN A 181 -2.62 21.79 12.57
N CYS A 182 -3.28 22.12 11.46
CA CYS A 182 -2.65 22.89 10.37
C CYS A 182 -2.49 24.39 10.68
N ASN A 183 -3.42 25.01 11.42
CA ASN A 183 -3.35 26.45 11.71
C ASN A 183 -2.59 26.79 13.00
N ARG A 184 -2.41 25.84 13.94
CA ARG A 184 -1.60 26.04 15.14
C ARG A 184 -0.12 25.67 14.97
N THR A 185 0.23 24.90 13.94
CA THR A 185 1.60 24.40 13.73
C THR A 185 2.27 25.18 12.62
N SER A 186 3.37 25.89 12.91
CA SER A 186 4.13 26.61 11.88
C SER A 186 4.75 25.65 10.86
N MET A 187 4.99 26.13 9.64
CA MET A 187 5.65 25.35 8.60
C MET A 187 7.03 24.88 9.01
N GLU A 188 7.75 25.74 9.74
CA GLU A 188 9.07 25.48 10.32
C GLU A 188 9.00 24.33 11.33
N THR A 189 7.92 24.25 12.13
CA THR A 189 7.67 23.11 13.04
C THR A 189 7.37 21.82 12.27
N LEU A 190 6.60 21.88 11.17
CA LEU A 190 6.32 20.71 10.33
C LEU A 190 7.57 20.21 9.59
N ILE A 191 8.45 21.12 9.15
CA ILE A 191 9.75 20.77 8.58
C ILE A 191 10.63 20.10 9.64
N ALA A 192 10.74 20.67 10.85
CA ALA A 192 11.50 20.08 11.95
C ALA A 192 10.98 18.70 12.37
N GLN A 193 9.65 18.47 12.35
CA GLN A 193 9.06 17.13 12.52
C GLN A 193 9.56 16.15 11.45
N TYR A 194 9.51 16.56 10.17
CA TYR A 194 9.95 15.74 9.06
C TYR A 194 11.45 15.42 9.12
N GLU A 195 12.30 16.40 9.42
CA GLU A 195 13.74 16.21 9.59
C GLU A 195 14.04 15.16 10.67
N ARG A 196 13.34 15.24 11.81
CA ARG A 196 13.43 14.25 12.89
C ARG A 196 13.06 12.85 12.40
N ILE A 197 11.96 12.71 11.66
CA ILE A 197 11.52 11.44 11.05
C ILE A 197 12.54 10.92 10.01
N GLN A 198 13.18 11.81 9.23
CA GLN A 198 14.15 11.45 8.20
C GLN A 198 15.41 10.82 8.79
N THR A 199 15.86 11.24 9.98
CA THR A 199 16.99 10.62 10.69
C THR A 199 16.77 9.14 11.01
N ILE A 200 15.51 8.73 11.20
CA ILE A 200 15.15 7.36 11.58
C ILE A 200 15.31 6.43 10.37
N LYS A 201 16.39 5.66 10.37
CA LYS A 201 16.69 4.56 9.43
C LYS A 201 16.69 3.21 10.18
N PRO A 202 16.24 2.11 9.55
CA PRO A 202 16.31 0.79 10.16
C PRO A 202 17.76 0.30 10.25
N SER A 203 18.09 -0.41 11.33
CA SER A 203 19.31 -1.23 11.40
C SER A 203 19.32 -2.28 10.29
N LYS A 204 20.49 -2.57 9.68
CA LYS A 204 20.66 -3.61 8.64
C LYS A 204 20.03 -4.96 9.03
N ALA A 205 20.08 -5.33 10.32
CA ALA A 205 19.47 -6.55 10.86
C ALA A 205 17.92 -6.65 10.72
N LYS A 206 17.21 -5.52 10.52
CA LYS A 206 15.75 -5.49 10.27
C LYS A 206 15.40 -5.62 8.78
N ALA A 207 16.39 -5.64 7.91
CA ALA A 207 16.26 -5.73 6.44
C ALA A 207 17.21 -6.80 5.87
N PHE A 208 17.55 -7.80 6.69
CA PHE A 208 18.60 -8.77 6.43
C PHE A 208 18.35 -9.56 5.15
N ILE A 209 17.10 -9.99 4.87
CA ILE A 209 16.81 -10.79 3.66
C ILE A 209 17.06 -9.98 2.40
N GLY A 210 16.66 -8.71 2.36
CA GLY A 210 16.92 -7.83 1.21
C GLY A 210 18.40 -7.47 1.02
N MET A 211 19.19 -7.55 2.10
CA MET A 211 20.63 -7.29 2.09
C MET A 211 21.50 -8.53 1.86
N LEU A 212 20.93 -9.73 1.68
CA LEU A 212 21.69 -10.91 1.28
C LEU A 212 22.27 -10.72 -0.15
N PRO A 213 23.54 -11.10 -0.43
CA PRO A 213 24.15 -10.93 -1.76
C PRO A 213 23.33 -11.51 -2.92
N VAL A 214 22.69 -12.68 -2.69
CA VAL A 214 21.80 -13.33 -3.67
C VAL A 214 20.55 -12.49 -4.04
N ASN A 215 20.23 -11.45 -3.27
CA ASN A 215 19.11 -10.55 -3.51
C ASN A 215 19.52 -9.14 -3.96
N HIS A 216 20.81 -8.79 -3.95
CA HIS A 216 21.27 -7.43 -4.30
C HIS A 216 20.83 -7.01 -5.70
N HIS A 217 20.97 -7.91 -6.69
CA HIS A 217 20.55 -7.68 -8.07
C HIS A 217 19.04 -7.50 -8.26
N LYS A 218 18.23 -7.71 -7.22
CA LYS A 218 16.77 -7.47 -7.22
C LYS A 218 16.40 -6.12 -6.60
N ASN A 219 17.35 -5.38 -6.05
CA ASN A 219 17.12 -4.07 -5.43
C ASN A 219 17.50 -2.97 -6.42
N ARG A 220 16.56 -2.06 -6.72
CA ARG A 220 16.84 -0.92 -7.63
C ARG A 220 17.82 0.09 -7.01
N TYR A 221 17.79 0.21 -5.68
CA TYR A 221 18.62 1.14 -4.92
C TYR A 221 19.16 0.41 -3.68
N SER A 222 20.46 0.51 -3.43
CA SER A 222 21.16 -0.18 -2.33
C SER A 222 20.92 0.48 -0.96
N ASP A 223 20.53 1.74 -0.95
CA ASP A 223 20.22 2.54 0.25
C ASP A 223 18.75 2.46 0.67
N VAL A 224 17.89 1.76 -0.08
CA VAL A 224 16.45 1.60 0.20
C VAL A 224 16.18 0.23 0.83
N TYR A 225 15.81 0.21 2.11
CA TYR A 225 15.67 -1.02 2.88
C TYR A 225 14.33 -1.73 2.67
N CYS A 226 14.35 -3.04 2.38
CA CYS A 226 13.16 -3.90 2.46
C CYS A 226 13.08 -4.54 3.85
N LEU A 227 12.07 -4.18 4.66
CA LEU A 227 11.96 -4.65 6.05
C LEU A 227 11.48 -6.11 6.15
N ASP A 228 12.21 -6.95 6.87
CA ASP A 228 11.91 -8.39 6.99
C ASP A 228 10.58 -8.66 7.70
N SER A 229 10.18 -7.79 8.63
CA SER A 229 8.96 -7.92 9.45
C SER A 229 7.66 -7.75 8.68
N SER A 230 7.73 -7.17 7.47
CA SER A 230 6.58 -6.74 6.67
C SER A 230 6.74 -7.06 5.18
N ARG A 231 7.86 -7.67 4.76
CA ARG A 231 8.09 -7.96 3.34
C ARG A 231 7.06 -8.93 2.79
N VAL A 232 6.80 -8.81 1.49
CA VAL A 232 6.07 -9.85 0.75
C VAL A 232 6.99 -11.07 0.56
N ILE A 233 6.41 -12.26 0.55
CA ILE A 233 7.13 -13.53 0.45
C ILE A 233 6.57 -14.30 -0.75
N LEU A 234 7.39 -14.55 -1.78
CA LEU A 234 6.96 -15.28 -2.97
C LEU A 234 6.91 -16.80 -2.71
N CYS A 235 5.77 -17.42 -3.00
CA CYS A 235 5.44 -18.81 -2.65
C CYS A 235 5.73 -19.83 -3.76
N ARG A 236 6.67 -19.53 -4.66
CA ARG A 236 7.02 -20.36 -5.83
C ARG A 236 8.15 -21.40 -5.61
N GLY A 237 8.47 -21.71 -4.35
CA GLY A 237 9.52 -22.68 -3.98
C GLY A 237 10.97 -22.17 -4.08
N VAL A 238 11.32 -21.48 -5.17
CA VAL A 238 12.66 -20.92 -5.44
C VAL A 238 12.65 -19.39 -5.33
N GLY A 239 13.57 -18.82 -4.53
CA GLY A 239 13.76 -17.37 -4.40
C GLY A 239 12.52 -16.60 -3.94
N ASP A 240 12.32 -16.51 -2.61
CA ASP A 240 11.13 -15.94 -1.97
C ASP A 240 11.13 -14.40 -1.83
N TYR A 241 12.20 -13.74 -2.27
CA TYR A 241 12.39 -12.30 -2.11
C TYR A 241 11.90 -11.48 -3.31
N ILE A 242 11.15 -10.44 -2.99
CA ILE A 242 10.83 -9.27 -3.82
C ILE A 242 10.96 -8.02 -2.94
N HIS A 243 11.40 -6.88 -3.50
CA HIS A 243 11.56 -5.61 -2.75
C HIS A 243 10.21 -4.89 -2.55
N ALA A 244 9.32 -5.53 -1.79
CA ALA A 244 7.96 -5.08 -1.50
C ALA A 244 7.60 -5.32 -0.03
N ASN A 245 6.81 -4.42 0.57
CA ASN A 245 6.33 -4.52 1.95
C ASN A 245 4.82 -4.28 2.04
N TYR A 246 4.14 -5.05 2.89
CA TYR A 246 2.75 -4.79 3.27
C TYR A 246 2.65 -3.56 4.18
N VAL A 247 1.68 -2.70 3.90
CA VAL A 247 1.17 -1.70 4.83
C VAL A 247 -0.29 -2.00 5.11
N ARG A 248 -0.53 -2.47 6.33
CA ARG A 248 -1.85 -2.79 6.89
C ARG A 248 -2.05 -1.96 8.14
N HIS A 249 -3.26 -1.44 8.38
CA HIS A 249 -3.60 -0.73 9.61
C HIS A 249 -5.10 -0.82 9.88
N LYS A 250 -5.52 -0.76 11.15
CA LYS A 250 -6.91 -1.00 11.57
C LYS A 250 -7.94 -0.02 10.98
N VAL A 251 -7.53 1.21 10.60
CA VAL A 251 -8.42 2.18 9.95
C VAL A 251 -8.47 2.05 8.43
N LEU A 252 -7.51 1.34 7.81
CA LEU A 252 -7.48 1.21 6.36
C LEU A 252 -8.54 0.21 5.88
N GLN A 253 -9.32 0.62 4.89
CA GLN A 253 -10.40 -0.20 4.31
C GLN A 253 -9.88 -1.24 3.30
N ASN A 254 -8.59 -1.15 2.96
CA ASN A 254 -7.86 -2.07 2.10
C ASN A 254 -6.39 -2.17 2.54
N ASP A 255 -5.78 -3.32 2.30
CA ASP A 255 -4.34 -3.52 2.49
C ASP A 255 -3.57 -2.92 1.30
N PHE A 256 -2.40 -2.36 1.57
CA PHE A 256 -1.48 -1.88 0.54
C PHE A 256 -0.22 -2.73 0.48
N ILE A 257 0.34 -2.87 -0.72
CA ILE A 257 1.68 -3.41 -0.95
C ILE A 257 2.53 -2.30 -1.58
N LEU A 258 3.51 -1.82 -0.83
CA LEU A 258 4.46 -0.80 -1.28
C LEU A 258 5.72 -1.48 -1.83
N THR A 259 5.94 -1.34 -3.14
CA THR A 259 7.05 -1.99 -3.87
C THR A 259 7.86 -1.00 -4.68
N GLN A 260 9.13 -1.31 -4.96
CA GLN A 260 9.90 -0.61 -5.99
C GLN A 260 9.25 -0.81 -7.39
N GLY A 261 9.52 0.11 -8.31
CA GLY A 261 9.25 -0.08 -9.73
C GLY A 261 10.13 -1.20 -10.29
N PRO A 262 9.54 -2.26 -10.89
CA PRO A 262 10.28 -3.44 -11.34
C PRO A 262 11.55 -3.12 -12.12
N LEU A 263 12.60 -3.91 -11.89
CA LEU A 263 13.76 -4.02 -12.79
C LEU A 263 13.42 -5.04 -13.88
N PRO A 264 14.11 -5.06 -15.04
CA PRO A 264 13.87 -6.04 -16.10
C PRO A 264 13.92 -7.49 -15.58
N ASN A 265 14.91 -7.79 -14.74
CA ASN A 265 15.10 -9.09 -14.09
C ASN A 265 14.13 -9.39 -12.92
N THR A 266 13.26 -8.44 -12.53
CA THR A 266 12.25 -8.62 -11.47
C THR A 266 10.81 -8.47 -11.96
N VAL A 267 10.56 -8.37 -13.27
CA VAL A 267 9.19 -8.31 -13.83
C VAL A 267 8.41 -9.60 -13.52
N ASN A 268 9.06 -10.77 -13.65
CA ASN A 268 8.48 -12.06 -13.26
C ASN A 268 8.13 -12.10 -11.75
N ASP A 269 8.99 -11.55 -10.89
CA ASP A 269 8.76 -11.50 -9.45
C ASP A 269 7.55 -10.60 -9.10
N PHE A 270 7.42 -9.46 -9.79
CA PHE A 270 6.29 -8.54 -9.62
C PHE A 270 4.97 -9.17 -10.06
N TRP A 271 4.92 -9.84 -11.21
CA TRP A 271 3.70 -10.50 -11.66
C TRP A 271 3.32 -11.72 -10.81
N GLU A 272 4.29 -12.50 -10.31
CA GLU A 272 3.99 -13.56 -9.33
C GLU A 272 3.41 -12.97 -8.04
N MET A 273 3.91 -11.82 -7.57
CA MET A 273 3.36 -11.12 -6.40
C MET A 273 1.89 -10.70 -6.63
N VAL A 274 1.61 -10.00 -7.73
CA VAL A 274 0.24 -9.56 -8.07
C VAL A 274 -0.72 -10.74 -8.16
N TRP A 275 -0.26 -11.85 -8.77
CA TRP A 275 -1.04 -13.08 -8.89
C TRP A 275 -1.29 -13.76 -7.55
N GLN A 276 -0.24 -13.96 -6.74
CA GLN A 276 -0.29 -14.61 -5.43
C GLN A 276 -1.24 -13.88 -4.47
N GLU A 277 -1.08 -12.56 -4.37
CA GLU A 277 -1.87 -11.69 -3.49
C GLU A 277 -3.25 -11.37 -4.07
N ARG A 278 -3.52 -11.85 -5.30
CA ARG A 278 -4.74 -11.63 -6.09
C ARG A 278 -5.11 -10.15 -6.20
N SER A 279 -4.10 -9.28 -6.32
CA SER A 279 -4.27 -7.83 -6.35
C SER A 279 -4.99 -7.39 -7.63
N GLY A 280 -6.26 -7.01 -7.52
CA GLY A 280 -7.05 -6.47 -8.64
C GLY A 280 -6.76 -5.00 -8.95
N LEU A 281 -5.83 -4.36 -8.24
CA LEU A 281 -5.54 -2.93 -8.35
C LEU A 281 -4.04 -2.63 -8.23
N ILE A 282 -3.51 -1.89 -9.21
CA ILE A 282 -2.11 -1.41 -9.24
C ILE A 282 -2.11 0.11 -9.45
N PHE A 283 -1.40 0.84 -8.59
CA PHE A 283 -1.10 2.27 -8.75
C PHE A 283 0.38 2.46 -9.07
N MET A 284 0.66 3.00 -10.27
CA MET A 284 1.99 3.36 -10.73
C MET A 284 2.15 4.88 -10.67
N LEU A 285 3.03 5.35 -9.78
CA LEU A 285 3.23 6.78 -9.49
C LEU A 285 4.57 7.26 -10.07
N CYS A 286 4.90 6.83 -11.29
CA CYS A 286 6.05 7.31 -12.06
C CYS A 286 5.86 6.99 -13.55
N LYS A 287 6.69 7.57 -14.41
CA LYS A 287 6.92 7.12 -15.78
C LYS A 287 7.96 5.99 -15.79
N TYR A 288 8.18 5.35 -16.94
CA TYR A 288 9.28 4.39 -17.09
C TYR A 288 10.65 5.08 -17.09
N ILE A 289 10.72 6.24 -17.76
CA ILE A 289 11.89 7.14 -17.82
C ILE A 289 11.45 8.54 -17.36
N GLU A 290 12.25 9.16 -16.50
CA GLU A 290 12.08 10.55 -16.06
C GLU A 290 13.49 11.16 -15.97
N GLU A 291 13.71 12.37 -16.50
CA GLU A 291 15.04 13.03 -16.56
C GLU A 291 16.13 12.10 -17.13
N HIS A 292 15.84 11.43 -18.24
CA HIS A 292 16.69 10.43 -18.90
C HIS A 292 17.08 9.21 -18.04
N LYS A 293 16.57 9.08 -16.81
CA LYS A 293 16.87 7.98 -15.88
C LYS A 293 15.74 6.95 -15.89
N VAL A 294 16.09 5.67 -16.04
CA VAL A 294 15.12 4.56 -15.96
C VAL A 294 14.61 4.42 -14.53
N LYS A 295 13.35 4.79 -14.31
CA LYS A 295 12.66 4.73 -13.01
C LYS A 295 11.93 3.41 -12.79
N CYS A 296 11.43 2.79 -13.86
CA CYS A 296 10.70 1.54 -13.85
C CYS A 296 10.92 0.81 -15.18
N ALA A 297 11.06 -0.52 -15.17
CA ALA A 297 11.01 -1.32 -16.39
C ALA A 297 9.58 -1.36 -16.95
N GLU A 298 9.44 -1.56 -18.26
CA GLU A 298 8.15 -1.86 -18.86
C GLU A 298 7.71 -3.27 -18.45
N TYR A 299 6.55 -3.36 -17.81
CA TYR A 299 5.96 -4.61 -17.33
C TYR A 299 4.53 -4.82 -17.84
N LEU A 300 4.03 -3.92 -18.67
CA LEU A 300 2.70 -3.96 -19.28
C LEU A 300 2.79 -4.28 -20.77
N PRO A 301 1.81 -5.00 -21.35
CA PRO A 301 1.68 -5.11 -22.80
C PRO A 301 1.46 -3.72 -23.45
N THR A 302 2.01 -3.55 -24.64
CA THR A 302 1.77 -2.38 -25.50
C THR A 302 0.45 -2.51 -26.28
N LEU A 303 0.02 -1.45 -26.97
CA LEU A 303 -1.15 -1.53 -27.85
C LEU A 303 -0.91 -2.46 -29.04
N GLN A 304 0.34 -2.56 -29.50
CA GLN A 304 0.79 -3.43 -30.59
C GLN A 304 0.90 -4.88 -30.15
N THR A 305 1.56 -5.16 -29.01
CA THR A 305 1.76 -6.54 -28.55
C THR A 305 0.49 -7.17 -27.99
N ARG A 306 -0.39 -6.38 -27.35
CA ARG A 306 -1.65 -6.78 -26.66
C ARG A 306 -1.52 -7.84 -25.57
N THR A 307 -0.53 -8.73 -25.59
CA THR A 307 -0.30 -9.80 -24.62
C THR A 307 1.20 -9.93 -24.36
N ILE A 308 1.58 -10.18 -23.10
CA ILE A 308 2.93 -10.60 -22.69
C ILE A 308 2.85 -11.80 -21.73
N MET A 309 3.94 -12.54 -21.58
CA MET A 309 4.06 -13.70 -20.69
C MET A 309 5.12 -13.45 -19.62
N HIS A 310 4.73 -13.50 -18.34
CA HIS A 310 5.65 -13.39 -17.21
C HIS A 310 5.27 -14.35 -16.08
N ALA A 311 6.25 -15.03 -15.48
CA ALA A 311 6.04 -16.03 -14.42
C ALA A 311 4.95 -17.10 -14.73
N GLY A 312 4.81 -17.50 -16.01
CA GLY A 312 3.76 -18.42 -16.46
C GLY A 312 2.35 -17.85 -16.42
N ILE A 313 2.20 -16.53 -16.25
CA ILE A 313 0.96 -15.78 -16.32
C ILE A 313 0.91 -15.10 -17.68
N ARG A 314 -0.22 -15.25 -18.39
CA ARG A 314 -0.55 -14.43 -19.56
C ARG A 314 -1.14 -13.12 -19.08
N ILE A 315 -0.54 -11.99 -19.45
CA ILE A 315 -1.03 -10.64 -19.15
C ILE A 315 -1.53 -10.03 -20.45
N GLU A 316 -2.85 -9.94 -20.59
CA GLU A 316 -3.52 -9.41 -21.77
C GLU A 316 -4.06 -7.99 -21.52
N LEU A 317 -3.75 -7.08 -22.43
CA LEU A 317 -4.36 -5.76 -22.53
C LEU A 317 -5.80 -5.91 -23.02
N ARG A 318 -6.77 -5.48 -22.21
CA ARG A 318 -8.17 -5.37 -22.65
C ARG A 318 -8.44 -3.95 -23.14
N GLU A 319 -8.19 -2.96 -22.29
CA GLU A 319 -8.49 -1.55 -22.56
C GLU A 319 -7.37 -0.64 -22.03
N ARG A 320 -7.13 0.51 -22.69
CA ARG A 320 -6.25 1.58 -22.18
C ARG A 320 -6.81 2.95 -22.56
N ASN A 321 -7.20 3.71 -21.54
CA ASN A 321 -7.77 5.06 -21.66
C ASN A 321 -6.95 6.08 -20.83
N ARG A 322 -7.30 7.37 -20.97
CA ARG A 322 -6.87 8.42 -20.03
C ARG A 322 -8.05 8.90 -19.18
N SER A 323 -7.78 9.42 -17.99
CA SER A 323 -8.75 10.17 -17.20
C SER A 323 -9.17 11.46 -17.91
N LYS A 324 -10.34 12.03 -17.53
CA LYS A 324 -10.85 13.29 -18.12
C LYS A 324 -9.86 14.46 -18.03
N ASN A 325 -9.05 14.52 -16.97
CA ASN A 325 -8.00 15.52 -16.77
C ASN A 325 -6.63 15.14 -17.38
N GLY A 326 -6.53 14.05 -18.16
CA GLY A 326 -5.29 13.59 -18.80
C GLY A 326 -4.19 13.02 -17.88
N ASN A 327 -4.24 13.30 -16.58
CA ASN A 327 -3.20 13.00 -15.58
C ASN A 327 -3.02 11.51 -15.25
N ILE A 328 -3.98 10.65 -15.58
CA ILE A 328 -3.97 9.22 -15.25
C ILE A 328 -4.19 8.39 -16.50
N ILE A 329 -3.29 7.44 -16.79
CA ILE A 329 -3.54 6.38 -17.76
C ILE A 329 -4.19 5.22 -17.03
N ILE A 330 -5.35 4.76 -17.51
CA ILE A 330 -6.13 3.67 -16.93
C ILE A 330 -6.01 2.49 -17.88
N THR A 331 -5.43 1.38 -17.42
CA THR A 331 -5.26 0.15 -18.20
C THR A 331 -6.03 -1.00 -17.54
N GLN A 332 -6.93 -1.65 -18.27
CA GLN A 332 -7.56 -2.89 -17.84
C GLN A 332 -6.78 -4.09 -18.38
N LEU A 333 -6.43 -5.02 -17.48
CA LEU A 333 -5.68 -6.22 -17.79
C LEU A 333 -6.48 -7.47 -17.41
N LEU A 334 -6.35 -8.51 -18.23
CA LEU A 334 -6.72 -9.88 -17.85
C LEU A 334 -5.44 -10.68 -17.61
N LEU A 335 -5.28 -11.19 -16.39
CA LEU A 335 -4.24 -12.14 -16.03
C LEU A 335 -4.82 -13.55 -16.07
N SER A 336 -4.14 -14.48 -16.75
CA SER A 336 -4.54 -15.89 -16.82
C SER A 336 -3.39 -16.83 -16.47
N ARG A 337 -3.65 -17.83 -15.62
CA ARG A 337 -2.72 -18.94 -15.34
C ARG A 337 -3.51 -20.23 -15.17
N GLY A 338 -3.40 -21.12 -16.15
CA GLY A 338 -4.32 -22.26 -16.30
C GLY A 338 -5.78 -21.77 -16.41
N ASN A 339 -6.70 -22.49 -15.78
CA ASN A 339 -8.15 -22.19 -15.84
C ASN A 339 -8.60 -21.09 -14.86
N VAL A 340 -7.67 -20.28 -14.34
CA VAL A 340 -7.96 -19.17 -13.43
C VAL A 340 -7.66 -17.86 -14.14
N ASN A 341 -8.60 -16.91 -14.01
CA ASN A 341 -8.47 -15.54 -14.48
C ASN A 341 -8.52 -14.55 -13.31
N LEU A 342 -7.84 -13.42 -13.45
CA LEU A 342 -7.88 -12.26 -12.56
C LEU A 342 -7.92 -10.97 -13.40
N THR A 343 -8.97 -10.17 -13.25
CA THR A 343 -8.99 -8.82 -13.82
C THR A 343 -8.20 -7.89 -12.91
N VAL A 344 -7.28 -7.12 -13.48
CA VAL A 344 -6.47 -6.13 -12.78
C VAL A 344 -6.67 -4.77 -13.42
N MET A 345 -7.06 -3.78 -12.61
CA MET A 345 -7.09 -2.38 -13.02
C MET A 345 -5.75 -1.73 -12.65
N HIS A 346 -5.08 -1.15 -13.64
CA HIS A 346 -3.84 -0.41 -13.46
C HIS A 346 -4.10 1.09 -13.70
N TYR A 347 -3.62 1.92 -12.77
CA TYR A 347 -3.71 3.37 -12.85
C TYR A 347 -2.30 3.95 -12.78
N GLN A 348 -1.84 4.57 -13.87
CA GLN A 348 -0.57 5.29 -13.91
C GLN A 348 -0.81 6.79 -13.76
N TRP A 349 -0.41 7.37 -12.64
CA TRP A 349 -0.40 8.81 -12.47
C TRP A 349 0.88 9.39 -13.09
N ILE A 350 0.73 10.12 -14.21
CA ILE A 350 1.85 10.55 -15.06
C ILE A 350 2.31 12.00 -14.83
N SER A 351 1.56 12.82 -14.08
CA SER A 351 1.89 14.23 -13.80
C SER A 351 2.70 14.46 -12.51
N TRP A 352 2.96 13.42 -11.70
CA TRP A 352 3.79 13.54 -10.50
C TRP A 352 5.27 13.26 -10.81
N ALA A 353 6.11 14.31 -10.88
CA ALA A 353 7.56 14.22 -11.12
C ALA A 353 8.33 13.56 -9.95
N ASP A 354 9.59 13.12 -10.18
CA ASP A 354 10.39 12.48 -9.13
C ASP A 354 10.88 13.45 -8.07
N LYS A 355 10.91 13.00 -6.81
CA LYS A 355 11.29 13.78 -5.60
C LYS A 355 10.49 15.07 -5.36
N GLN A 356 9.73 15.54 -6.33
CA GLN A 356 8.80 16.66 -6.23
C GLN A 356 7.42 16.21 -5.72
N VAL A 357 6.48 17.13 -5.80
CA VAL A 357 5.06 17.03 -5.46
C VAL A 357 4.21 17.40 -6.68
N PRO A 358 2.95 16.96 -6.80
CA PRO A 358 2.08 17.38 -7.89
C PRO A 358 1.78 18.87 -7.79
N VAL A 359 2.10 19.62 -8.86
CA VAL A 359 1.78 21.06 -8.95
C VAL A 359 0.26 21.21 -9.09
N ASN A 360 -0.38 21.79 -8.08
CA ASN A 360 -1.81 22.09 -8.01
C ASN A 360 -2.81 20.93 -8.23
N ASP A 361 -2.36 19.68 -8.37
CA ASP A 361 -3.22 18.49 -8.37
C ASP A 361 -3.32 17.90 -6.96
N TYR A 362 -4.36 18.30 -6.23
CA TYR A 362 -4.72 17.77 -4.91
C TYR A 362 -5.83 16.73 -4.97
N ASN A 363 -6.47 16.53 -6.13
CA ASN A 363 -7.66 15.68 -6.31
C ASN A 363 -7.32 14.25 -6.75
N THR A 364 -6.27 14.07 -7.55
CA THR A 364 -5.86 12.74 -8.02
C THR A 364 -5.53 11.74 -6.90
N PRO A 365 -4.92 12.10 -5.74
CA PRO A 365 -4.77 11.18 -4.63
C PRO A 365 -6.11 10.58 -4.19
N PHE A 366 -7.13 11.42 -3.97
CA PHE A 366 -8.43 10.96 -3.50
C PHE A 366 -9.22 10.18 -4.55
N TYR A 367 -9.04 10.50 -5.84
CA TYR A 367 -9.56 9.68 -6.94
C TYR A 367 -9.01 8.25 -6.90
N LEU A 368 -7.68 8.10 -6.81
CA LEU A 368 -7.04 6.78 -6.73
C LEU A 368 -7.44 6.05 -5.45
N LEU A 369 -7.34 6.72 -4.30
CA LEU A 369 -7.66 6.11 -3.01
C LEU A 369 -9.14 5.68 -2.92
N LYS A 370 -10.08 6.39 -3.55
CA LYS A 370 -11.48 5.94 -3.69
C LYS A 370 -11.58 4.59 -4.41
N LYS A 371 -10.76 4.33 -5.43
CA LYS A 371 -10.69 3.01 -6.10
C LYS A 371 -10.10 1.94 -5.18
N SER A 372 -9.09 2.28 -4.37
CA SER A 372 -8.52 1.34 -3.38
C SER A 372 -9.53 0.96 -2.30
N ARG A 373 -10.27 1.93 -1.74
CA ARG A 373 -11.30 1.71 -0.72
C ARG A 373 -12.36 0.72 -1.18
N ILE A 374 -12.87 0.83 -2.41
CA ILE A 374 -13.90 -0.09 -2.93
C ILE A 374 -13.35 -1.43 -3.42
N SER A 375 -12.04 -1.56 -3.67
CA SER A 375 -11.45 -2.83 -4.14
C SER A 375 -11.62 -3.95 -3.09
N PRO A 376 -12.09 -5.15 -3.48
CA PRO A 376 -12.17 -6.31 -2.58
C PRO A 376 -10.80 -6.99 -2.35
N THR A 377 -9.72 -6.46 -2.93
CA THR A 377 -8.37 -7.05 -2.94
C THR A 377 -7.31 -5.98 -2.66
N CYS A 378 -6.16 -6.40 -2.12
CA CYS A 378 -5.07 -5.48 -1.78
C CYS A 378 -4.60 -4.66 -2.99
N THR A 379 -4.15 -3.43 -2.72
CA THR A 379 -3.67 -2.49 -3.74
C THR A 379 -2.15 -2.48 -3.78
N VAL A 380 -1.56 -2.81 -4.93
CA VAL A 380 -0.13 -2.62 -5.15
C VAL A 380 0.13 -1.16 -5.50
N VAL A 381 1.08 -0.52 -4.83
CA VAL A 381 1.48 0.88 -5.07
C VAL A 381 2.99 0.92 -5.28
N HIS A 382 3.43 1.53 -6.37
CA HIS A 382 4.85 1.72 -6.64
C HIS A 382 5.14 3.06 -7.29
N CYS A 383 6.40 3.47 -7.22
CA CYS A 383 7.00 4.53 -8.03
C CYS A 383 8.31 3.97 -8.57
N SER A 384 9.43 4.71 -8.47
CA SER A 384 10.75 4.11 -8.69
C SER A 384 11.25 3.31 -7.48
N ALA A 385 11.48 3.96 -6.34
CA ALA A 385 11.98 3.30 -5.11
C ALA A 385 10.87 2.65 -4.26
N GLY A 386 9.61 3.02 -4.47
CA GLY A 386 8.48 2.55 -3.65
C GLY A 386 8.47 3.10 -2.23
N ILE A 387 9.00 4.32 -2.02
CA ILE A 387 9.11 4.97 -0.71
C ILE A 387 8.57 6.42 -0.68
N GLY A 388 8.98 7.29 -1.61
CA GLY A 388 8.56 8.69 -1.68
C GLY A 388 7.09 8.86 -2.08
N ARG A 389 6.83 9.14 -3.37
CA ARG A 389 5.47 9.28 -3.96
C ARG A 389 4.47 8.21 -3.46
N SER A 390 4.90 6.95 -3.41
CA SER A 390 4.07 5.83 -2.93
C SER A 390 3.79 5.87 -1.42
N GLY A 391 4.77 6.23 -0.60
CA GLY A 391 4.58 6.41 0.84
C GLY A 391 3.66 7.60 1.13
N THR A 392 3.81 8.71 0.40
CA THR A 392 2.94 9.89 0.49
C THR A 392 1.48 9.56 0.15
N LEU A 393 1.21 8.81 -0.93
CA LEU A 393 -0.16 8.42 -1.28
C LEU A 393 -0.81 7.56 -0.18
N VAL A 394 -0.08 6.59 0.39
CA VAL A 394 -0.60 5.74 1.48
C VAL A 394 -0.69 6.51 2.80
N ALA A 395 0.16 7.53 3.03
CA ALA A 395 0.06 8.41 4.19
C ALA A 395 -1.19 9.30 4.13
N ILE A 396 -1.53 9.87 2.97
CA ILE A 396 -2.79 10.61 2.78
C ILE A 396 -3.99 9.72 3.13
N GLU A 397 -4.01 8.45 2.68
CA GLU A 397 -5.09 7.53 3.03
C GLU A 397 -5.15 7.21 4.51
N LEU A 398 -3.99 6.94 5.13
CA LEU A 398 -3.92 6.60 6.54
C LEU A 398 -4.42 7.77 7.42
N CYS A 399 -4.03 9.00 7.08
CA CYS A 399 -4.51 10.22 7.73
C CYS A 399 -6.00 10.46 7.50
N LEU A 400 -6.50 10.33 6.26
CA LEU A 400 -7.92 10.49 5.95
C LEU A 400 -8.79 9.46 6.70
N MET A 401 -8.36 8.20 6.73
CA MET A 401 -9.08 7.14 7.42
C MET A 401 -8.99 7.27 8.95
N GLN A 402 -7.92 7.85 9.48
CA GLN A 402 -7.79 8.17 10.91
C GLN A 402 -8.82 9.25 11.31
N LEU A 403 -8.95 10.30 10.50
CA LEU A 403 -9.97 11.35 10.68
C LEU A 403 -11.38 10.77 10.58
N VAL A 404 -11.68 10.00 9.53
CA VAL A 404 -12.97 9.31 9.32
C VAL A 404 -13.31 8.35 10.47
N ALA A 405 -12.32 7.78 11.15
CA ALA A 405 -12.56 6.95 12.34
C ALA A 405 -12.94 7.77 13.60
N GLY A 406 -12.94 9.10 13.52
CA GLY A 406 -13.20 10.00 14.66
C GLY A 406 -12.01 10.11 15.62
N ASN A 407 -10.83 9.64 15.22
CA ASN A 407 -9.63 9.70 16.05
C ASN A 407 -8.90 11.03 15.86
N GLU A 408 -8.13 11.43 16.87
CA GLU A 408 -7.09 12.45 16.69
C GLU A 408 -6.11 12.04 15.58
N LEU A 409 -5.77 13.01 14.73
CA LEU A 409 -4.75 12.86 13.70
C LEU A 409 -3.44 13.46 14.20
N VAL A 410 -2.35 12.70 14.04
CA VAL A 410 -0.97 13.21 14.15
C VAL A 410 -0.22 12.69 12.93
N VAL A 411 0.05 13.57 11.95
CA VAL A 411 0.61 13.15 10.64
C VAL A 411 2.01 12.54 10.78
N SER A 412 2.84 13.04 11.71
CA SER A 412 4.16 12.47 12.03
C SER A 412 4.06 11.00 12.43
N ASP A 413 3.01 10.63 13.16
CA ASP A 413 2.80 9.28 13.68
C ASP A 413 2.31 8.35 12.58
N MET A 414 1.45 8.85 11.68
CA MET A 414 1.00 8.10 10.51
C MET A 414 2.16 7.83 9.55
N VAL A 415 3.04 8.81 9.30
CA VAL A 415 4.25 8.63 8.49
C VAL A 415 5.25 7.71 9.20
N THR A 416 5.44 7.85 10.51
CA THR A 416 6.29 6.96 11.32
C THR A 416 5.77 5.52 11.29
N TYR A 417 4.46 5.31 11.38
CA TYR A 417 3.84 4.00 11.24
C TYR A 417 4.14 3.37 9.87
N ILE A 418 3.99 4.13 8.78
CA ILE A 418 4.34 3.64 7.44
C ILE A 418 5.82 3.32 7.36
N ARG A 419 6.71 4.14 7.94
CA ARG A 419 8.16 3.87 8.00
C ARG A 419 8.54 2.60 8.78
N GLN A 420 7.74 2.18 9.75
CA GLN A 420 7.88 0.88 10.43
C GLN A 420 7.45 -0.31 9.56
N LYS A 421 6.71 -0.08 8.46
CA LYS A 421 6.25 -1.12 7.53
C LYS A 421 7.00 -1.11 6.20
N ARG A 422 7.28 0.06 5.62
CA ARG A 422 8.11 0.31 4.44
C ARG A 422 9.13 1.38 4.82
N ALA A 423 10.39 0.99 4.99
CA ALA A 423 11.43 1.92 5.44
C ALA A 423 11.54 3.14 4.51
N GLN A 424 11.93 4.29 5.07
CA GLN A 424 12.17 5.54 4.35
C GLN A 424 10.96 6.11 3.59
N SER A 425 9.74 5.60 3.83
CA SER A 425 8.53 6.18 3.24
C SER A 425 8.35 7.65 3.61
N VAL A 426 7.85 8.42 2.62
CA VAL A 426 7.89 9.90 2.55
C VAL A 426 9.35 10.39 2.57
N GLN A 427 9.85 10.81 1.40
CA GLN A 427 11.30 10.94 1.14
C GLN A 427 11.80 12.39 1.12
N THR A 428 10.91 13.38 1.07
CA THR A 428 11.28 14.81 1.08
C THR A 428 10.32 15.63 1.95
N LYS A 429 10.73 16.84 2.34
CA LYS A 429 9.91 17.75 3.16
C LYS A 429 8.65 18.18 2.41
N GLU A 430 8.76 18.43 1.11
CA GLU A 430 7.65 18.80 0.22
C GLU A 430 6.62 17.65 0.18
N GLN A 431 7.09 16.41 0.06
CA GLN A 431 6.24 15.22 0.11
C GLN A 431 5.53 15.02 1.46
N TYR A 432 6.12 15.48 2.57
CA TYR A 432 5.48 15.47 3.89
C TYR A 432 4.42 16.58 3.99
N LEU A 433 4.77 17.80 3.59
CA LEU A 433 3.86 18.95 3.58
C LEU A 433 2.67 18.78 2.62
N TYR A 434 2.87 18.08 1.49
CA TYR A 434 1.79 17.75 0.55
C TYR A 434 0.70 16.86 1.17
N ILE A 435 1.01 16.07 2.21
CA ILE A 435 -0.02 15.31 2.96
C ILE A 435 -1.00 16.28 3.61
N PHE A 436 -0.50 17.30 4.30
CA PHE A 436 -1.32 18.35 4.91
C PHE A 436 -2.07 19.15 3.83
N ARG A 437 -1.37 19.59 2.77
CA ARG A 437 -1.97 20.37 1.68
C ARG A 437 -3.13 19.62 1.02
N ALA A 438 -2.96 18.34 0.70
CA ALA A 438 -4.01 17.52 0.09
C ALA A 438 -5.21 17.30 1.04
N LEU A 439 -4.97 17.08 2.35
CA LEU A 439 -6.06 16.92 3.33
C LEU A 439 -6.84 18.24 3.54
N LEU A 440 -6.17 19.39 3.52
CA LEU A 440 -6.80 20.71 3.60
C LEU A 440 -7.66 21.00 2.36
N GLU A 441 -7.16 20.72 1.17
CA GLU A 441 -7.92 20.86 -0.09
C GLU A 441 -9.09 19.89 -0.18
N PHE A 442 -8.95 18.66 0.34
CA PHE A 442 -10.08 17.75 0.52
C PHE A 442 -11.13 18.32 1.48
N ALA A 443 -10.71 18.92 2.60
CA ALA A 443 -11.63 19.54 3.55
C ALA A 443 -12.38 20.74 2.94
N VAL A 444 -11.71 21.58 2.13
CA VAL A 444 -12.37 22.66 1.38
C VAL A 444 -13.36 22.10 0.35
N SER A 445 -12.94 21.10 -0.43
CA SER A 445 -13.75 20.48 -1.49
C SER A 445 -14.98 19.72 -0.98
N ASN A 446 -15.03 19.40 0.32
CA ASN A 446 -16.19 18.76 0.98
C ASN A 446 -16.91 19.71 1.96
N HIS A 447 -16.67 21.03 1.86
CA HIS A 447 -17.29 22.07 2.70
C HIS A 447 -17.06 21.91 4.22
N ILE A 448 -16.05 21.13 4.62
CA ILE A 448 -15.61 20.96 6.01
C ILE A 448 -14.86 22.22 6.49
N THR A 449 -14.19 22.93 5.59
CA THR A 449 -13.59 24.26 5.85
C THR A 449 -13.69 25.13 4.59
N CYS A 450 -13.19 26.36 4.63
CA CYS A 450 -13.19 27.26 3.47
C CYS A 450 -11.78 27.69 3.07
N ALA A 451 -11.58 28.02 1.78
CA ALA A 451 -10.28 28.39 1.22
C ALA A 451 -9.57 29.48 2.04
N ARG A 452 -10.32 30.51 2.49
CA ARG A 452 -9.80 31.60 3.34
C ARG A 452 -9.12 31.10 4.63
N LYS A 453 -9.63 30.04 5.27
CA LYS A 453 -9.06 29.48 6.50
C LYS A 453 -7.75 28.73 6.26
N ILE A 454 -7.54 28.17 5.06
CA ILE A 454 -6.33 27.39 4.73
C ILE A 454 -5.30 28.18 3.93
N ASN A 455 -5.66 29.38 3.43
CA ASN A 455 -4.80 30.19 2.57
C ASN A 455 -3.42 30.52 3.18
N PRO A 456 -3.29 30.85 4.50
CA PRO A 456 -1.97 31.08 5.10
C PRO A 456 -1.01 29.88 4.97
N PHE A 457 -1.54 28.65 5.13
CA PHE A 457 -0.78 27.43 4.89
C PHE A 457 -0.50 27.22 3.40
N ALA A 458 -1.50 27.47 2.55
CA ALA A 458 -1.39 27.29 1.09
C ALA A 458 -0.32 28.17 0.45
N GLU A 459 -0.26 29.45 0.85
CA GLU A 459 0.74 30.43 0.40
C GLU A 459 2.16 29.98 0.79
N ARG A 460 2.36 29.72 2.09
CA ARG A 460 3.66 29.27 2.61
C ARG A 460 4.09 27.93 1.99
N TYR A 461 3.14 27.06 1.66
CA TYR A 461 3.40 25.81 0.95
C TYR A 461 3.88 26.03 -0.49
N ARG A 462 3.28 26.97 -1.25
CA ARG A 462 3.74 27.32 -2.61
C ARG A 462 5.18 27.83 -2.60
N GLN A 463 5.48 28.75 -1.69
CA GLN A 463 6.83 29.28 -1.48
C GLN A 463 7.86 28.18 -1.20
N ILE A 464 7.57 27.25 -0.27
CA ILE A 464 8.49 26.16 0.09
C ILE A 464 8.69 25.15 -1.05
N CYS A 465 7.69 25.00 -1.93
CA CYS A 465 7.76 24.08 -3.08
C CYS A 465 8.32 24.75 -4.35
N HIS A 466 8.71 26.03 -4.30
CA HIS A 466 9.22 26.82 -5.43
C HIS A 466 8.29 26.80 -6.67
N PHE A 467 6.97 26.72 -6.46
CA PHE A 467 5.99 26.68 -7.55
C PHE A 467 5.86 27.99 -8.32
N ASP A 468 6.36 29.10 -7.76
CA ASP A 468 6.34 30.42 -8.39
C ASP A 468 7.65 30.69 -9.20
N GLU A 469 8.57 29.72 -9.25
CA GLU A 469 9.84 29.75 -10.01
C GLU A 469 9.82 28.85 -11.27
N THR A 470 8.67 28.25 -11.61
CA THR A 470 8.50 27.26 -12.70
C THR A 470 7.31 27.58 -13.61
#